data_AF-A0AAV0XIE5-F1
#
_entry.id   AF-A0AAV0XIE5-F1
#
_cell.length_a   1.000
_cell.length_b   1.000
_cell.length_c   1.000
_cell.angle_alpha   90.00
_cell.angle_beta   90.00
_cell.angle_gamma   90.00
#
_symmetry.space_group_name_H-M   'P 1'
#
loop_
_entity.id
_entity.type
_entity.pdbx_description
1 polymer ?
#
loop_
_entity_poly.entity_id
_entity_poly.type
_entity_poly.pdbx_seq_one_letter_code
_entity_poly.pdbx_strand_id
1 'polypeptide(L)'
;MFFTTQRKRLRPNAEPTLFGDIPFKWVKFRSGYLYQPKHPYYDDDDVCIGVMDVICQYCNAMKFKGESADMCCSNGTVRIPNIDKPPEPMKTLLESSTSISEHFLENINKYNNAFHMTSFGVAETIVENYMPTFKIRG
;
A
#
# COMPACT_ATOMS: atom_id res chain seq x y z
N MET A 1 29.07 1.81 -31.38
CA MET A 1 27.78 1.94 -32.08
C MET A 1 26.84 2.69 -31.17
N PHE A 2 26.62 3.98 -31.45
CA PHE A 2 25.78 4.86 -30.65
C PHE A 2 24.44 5.03 -31.38
N PHE A 3 23.34 4.57 -30.77
CA PHE A 3 22.00 4.78 -31.32
C PHE A 3 21.51 6.17 -30.87
N THR A 4 21.44 7.10 -31.81
CA THR A 4 20.89 8.44 -31.63
C THR A 4 19.36 8.40 -31.62
N THR A 5 18.74 8.58 -30.46
CA THR A 5 17.30 8.79 -30.35
C THR A 5 16.99 10.24 -30.73
N GLN A 6 16.42 10.45 -31.93
CA GLN A 6 15.92 11.74 -32.39
C GLN A 6 14.77 12.22 -31.49
N ARG A 7 15.06 13.07 -30.50
CA ARG A 7 14.04 13.87 -29.82
C ARG A 7 13.49 14.88 -30.83
N LYS A 8 12.29 14.64 -31.37
CA LYS A 8 11.53 15.66 -32.10
C LYS A 8 11.35 16.87 -31.17
N ARG A 9 12.03 17.96 -31.47
CA ARG A 9 11.82 19.26 -30.82
C ARG A 9 10.40 19.71 -31.16
N LEU A 10 9.51 19.71 -30.18
CA LEU A 10 8.25 20.43 -30.28
C LEU A 10 8.58 21.93 -30.31
N ARG A 11 8.00 22.64 -31.28
CA ARG A 11 8.25 24.06 -31.52
C ARG A 11 7.89 24.86 -30.25
N PRO A 12 8.72 25.82 -29.81
CA PRO A 12 8.29 26.79 -28.81
C PRO A 12 7.38 27.81 -29.49
N ASN A 13 6.43 28.36 -28.73
CA ASN A 13 5.55 29.48 -29.08
C ASN A 13 4.16 29.07 -29.59
N ALA A 14 3.27 28.81 -28.64
CA ALA A 14 1.90 29.30 -28.71
C ALA A 14 1.61 29.96 -27.36
N GLU A 15 1.48 31.29 -27.37
CA GLU A 15 1.08 32.10 -26.20
C GLU A 15 -0.32 31.69 -25.71
N PRO A 16 -0.62 31.82 -24.41
CA PRO A 16 -1.90 31.39 -23.85
C PRO A 16 -2.97 32.44 -24.15
N THR A 17 -3.79 32.21 -25.17
CA THR A 17 -5.01 33.00 -25.35
C THR A 17 -6.01 32.66 -24.24
N LEU A 18 -6.41 33.71 -23.55
CA LEU A 18 -7.43 33.78 -22.51
C LEU A 18 -8.71 32.99 -22.87
N PHE A 19 -9.20 32.22 -21.89
CA PHE A 19 -10.59 31.78 -21.70
C PHE A 19 -11.46 31.72 -22.96
N GLY A 20 -11.30 30.64 -23.72
CA GLY A 20 -12.19 30.28 -24.82
C GLY A 20 -12.04 28.79 -25.12
N ASP A 21 -13.04 28.02 -24.70
CA ASP A 21 -13.39 26.66 -25.11
C ASP A 21 -12.23 25.77 -25.61
N ILE A 22 -11.42 25.30 -24.65
CA ILE A 22 -10.53 24.18 -24.91
C ILE A 22 -11.41 22.97 -25.25
N PRO A 23 -11.25 22.31 -26.42
CA PRO A 23 -12.10 21.18 -26.79
C PRO A 23 -12.00 20.07 -25.73
N PHE A 24 -13.14 19.54 -25.27
CA PHE A 24 -13.30 18.57 -24.16
C PHE A 24 -12.21 17.49 -24.08
N LYS A 25 -11.72 17.00 -25.22
CA LYS A 25 -10.69 15.95 -25.31
C LYS A 25 -9.30 16.35 -24.77
N TRP A 26 -8.99 17.65 -24.69
CA TRP A 26 -7.68 18.14 -24.26
C TRP A 26 -7.55 18.33 -22.73
N VAL A 27 -8.67 18.34 -21.99
CA VAL A 27 -8.67 18.55 -20.52
C VAL A 27 -8.30 17.27 -19.76
N LYS A 28 -8.66 16.10 -20.30
CA LYS A 28 -8.45 14.79 -19.63
C LYS A 28 -6.99 14.41 -19.41
N PHE A 29 -6.09 14.71 -20.37
CA PHE A 29 -4.68 14.30 -20.31
C PHE A 29 -3.90 14.92 -19.14
N ARG A 30 -4.42 15.98 -18.49
CA ARG A 30 -3.77 16.66 -17.36
C ARG A 30 -4.60 16.69 -16.08
N SER A 31 -5.77 16.06 -16.05
CA SER A 31 -6.65 16.10 -14.87
C SER A 31 -6.02 15.47 -13.62
N GLY A 32 -5.12 14.48 -13.80
CA GLY A 32 -4.34 13.90 -12.70
C GLY A 32 -3.34 14.86 -12.04
N TYR A 33 -2.96 15.96 -12.72
CA TYR A 33 -2.05 16.98 -12.18
C TYR A 33 -2.77 18.29 -11.84
N LEU A 34 -3.94 18.53 -12.43
CA LEU A 34 -4.74 19.74 -12.25
C LEU A 34 -6.20 19.33 -12.05
N TYR A 35 -6.54 19.03 -10.79
CA TYR A 35 -7.89 18.67 -10.39
C TYR A 35 -8.85 19.85 -10.55
N GLN A 36 -10.00 19.63 -11.19
CA GLN A 36 -11.06 20.60 -11.37
C GLN A 36 -12.33 20.11 -10.65
N PRO A 37 -12.72 20.71 -9.51
CA PRO A 37 -13.83 20.20 -8.68
C PRO A 37 -15.21 20.17 -9.37
N LYS A 38 -15.39 20.93 -10.45
CA LYS A 38 -16.65 21.01 -11.21
C LYS A 38 -16.74 19.98 -12.34
N HIS A 39 -15.67 19.24 -12.60
CA HIS A 39 -15.64 18.23 -13.65
C HIS A 39 -16.26 16.91 -13.14
N PRO A 40 -17.23 16.31 -13.86
CA PRO A 40 -17.86 15.06 -13.44
C PRO A 40 -16.97 13.85 -13.77
N TYR A 41 -15.94 13.62 -12.95
CA TYR A 41 -14.99 12.51 -13.12
C TYR A 41 -15.62 11.12 -13.08
N TYR A 42 -16.79 10.97 -12.45
CA TYR A 42 -17.46 9.67 -12.31
C TYR A 42 -18.01 9.14 -13.64
N ASP A 43 -18.31 10.02 -14.59
CA ASP A 43 -18.82 9.65 -15.91
C ASP A 43 -17.69 9.29 -16.90
N ASP A 44 -16.42 9.45 -16.49
CA ASP A 44 -15.27 9.15 -17.33
C ASP A 44 -14.95 7.64 -17.31
N ASP A 45 -15.00 7.00 -18.49
CA ASP A 45 -14.61 5.59 -18.66
C ASP A 45 -13.18 5.27 -18.17
N ASP A 46 -12.29 6.26 -18.15
CA ASP A 46 -10.88 6.08 -17.70
C ASP A 46 -10.77 5.97 -16.16
N VAL A 47 -11.80 6.36 -15.41
CA VAL A 47 -11.84 6.24 -13.95
C VAL A 47 -12.34 4.85 -13.54
N CYS A 48 -13.09 4.19 -14.41
CA CYS A 48 -13.63 2.86 -14.19
C CYS A 48 -12.57 1.77 -14.42
N ILE A 49 -11.86 1.38 -13.36
CA ILE A 49 -10.85 0.29 -13.39
C ILE A 49 -11.50 -1.08 -13.73
N GLY A 50 -12.79 -1.23 -13.44
CA GLY A 50 -13.56 -2.46 -13.68
C GLY A 50 -13.53 -3.44 -12.51
N VAL A 51 -13.99 -4.67 -12.76
CA VAL A 51 -14.01 -5.75 -11.76
C VAL A 51 -12.66 -6.48 -11.69
N MET A 52 -12.36 -7.03 -10.53
CA MET A 52 -11.16 -7.82 -10.27
C MET A 52 -11.46 -9.31 -10.53
N ASP A 53 -11.61 -9.70 -11.80
CA ASP A 53 -12.06 -11.03 -12.24
C ASP A 53 -10.95 -11.90 -12.87
N VAL A 54 -9.74 -11.34 -13.06
CA VAL A 54 -8.63 -12.06 -13.71
C VAL A 54 -7.80 -12.77 -12.65
N ILE A 55 -7.72 -14.10 -12.70
CA ILE A 55 -6.92 -14.87 -11.74
C ILE A 55 -5.51 -15.11 -12.30
N CYS A 56 -4.49 -14.79 -11.52
CA CYS A 56 -3.10 -15.11 -11.85
C CYS A 56 -2.84 -16.62 -11.80
N GLN A 57 -2.26 -17.18 -12.87
CA GLN A 57 -1.96 -18.61 -12.97
C GLN A 57 -0.87 -19.10 -11.99
N TYR A 58 0.00 -18.21 -11.50
CA TYR A 58 1.14 -18.59 -10.65
C TYR A 58 0.82 -18.52 -9.16
N CYS A 59 0.11 -17.47 -8.74
CA CYS A 59 -0.12 -17.17 -7.32
C CYS A 59 -1.60 -17.06 -6.94
N ASN A 60 -2.52 -17.32 -7.88
CA ASN A 60 -3.97 -17.27 -7.69
C ASN A 60 -4.53 -15.93 -7.19
N ALA A 61 -3.70 -14.88 -7.19
CA ALA A 61 -4.14 -13.52 -6.88
C ALA A 61 -5.12 -13.02 -7.96
N MET A 62 -6.17 -12.34 -7.53
CA MET A 62 -7.11 -11.67 -8.44
C MET A 62 -6.51 -10.34 -8.92
N LYS A 63 -6.78 -10.00 -10.19
CA LYS A 63 -6.24 -8.85 -10.91
C LYS A 63 -7.33 -8.11 -11.67
N PHE A 64 -7.06 -6.85 -11.99
CA PHE A 64 -7.86 -6.10 -12.95
C PHE A 64 -7.38 -6.35 -14.39
N LYS A 65 -8.29 -6.23 -15.36
CA LYS A 65 -7.98 -6.46 -16.80
C LYS A 65 -6.90 -5.52 -17.36
N GLY A 66 -6.77 -4.31 -16.80
CA GLY A 66 -5.78 -3.32 -17.22
C GLY A 66 -4.38 -3.50 -16.62
N GLU A 67 -4.20 -4.41 -15.66
CA GLU A 67 -2.91 -4.63 -15.01
C GLU A 67 -1.96 -5.46 -15.88
N SER A 68 -0.66 -5.15 -15.81
CA SER A 68 0.35 -5.94 -16.50
C SER A 68 0.55 -7.31 -15.84
N ALA A 69 1.13 -8.25 -16.59
CA ALA A 69 1.47 -9.58 -16.08
C ALA A 69 2.37 -9.51 -14.83
N ASP A 70 3.22 -8.48 -14.75
CA ASP A 70 4.22 -8.32 -13.70
C ASP A 70 3.68 -7.78 -12.38
N MET A 71 2.49 -7.15 -12.36
CA MET A 71 1.95 -6.47 -11.17
C MET A 71 1.69 -7.37 -9.96
N CYS A 72 1.46 -8.69 -10.14
CA CYS A 72 1.22 -9.58 -8.99
C CYS A 72 2.49 -10.22 -8.44
N CYS A 73 3.17 -11.01 -9.27
CA CYS A 73 4.16 -12.01 -8.90
C CYS A 73 5.31 -11.97 -9.92
N SER A 74 5.45 -10.84 -10.63
CA SER A 74 6.43 -10.64 -11.71
C SER A 74 6.40 -11.79 -12.73
N ASN A 75 5.19 -12.11 -13.20
CA ASN A 75 4.94 -13.21 -14.13
C ASN A 75 5.50 -14.58 -13.67
N GLY A 76 5.43 -14.87 -12.36
CA GLY A 76 5.87 -16.13 -11.78
C GLY A 76 7.32 -16.13 -11.26
N THR A 77 8.03 -15.01 -11.41
CA THR A 77 9.39 -14.85 -10.86
C THR A 77 9.38 -14.80 -9.33
N VAL A 78 8.34 -14.20 -8.74
CA VAL A 78 8.17 -14.11 -7.29
C VAL A 78 7.25 -15.22 -6.82
N ARG A 79 7.78 -16.11 -5.97
CA ARG A 79 7.00 -17.15 -5.30
C ARG A 79 6.73 -16.73 -3.85
N ILE A 80 5.48 -16.39 -3.56
CA ILE A 80 5.03 -16.09 -2.21
C ILE A 80 4.82 -17.43 -1.48
N PRO A 81 5.51 -17.70 -0.36
CA PRO A 81 5.26 -18.89 0.43
C PRO A 81 3.86 -18.83 1.05
N ASN A 82 3.25 -19.99 1.30
CA ASN A 82 1.99 -20.04 2.02
C ASN A 82 2.20 -19.49 3.44
N ILE A 83 1.25 -18.67 3.89
CA ILE A 83 1.26 -18.15 5.26
C ILE A 83 0.81 -19.28 6.18
N ASP A 84 1.70 -19.69 7.08
CA ASP A 84 1.38 -20.68 8.09
C ASP A 84 0.31 -20.15 9.05
N LYS A 85 -0.51 -21.06 9.59
CA LYS A 85 -1.53 -20.67 10.56
C LYS A 85 -0.86 -20.12 11.82
N PRO A 86 -1.42 -19.07 12.45
CA PRO A 86 -0.91 -18.58 13.72
C PRO A 86 -0.86 -19.71 14.76
N PRO A 87 0.15 -19.74 15.65
CA PRO A 87 0.20 -20.68 16.76
C PRO A 87 -0.89 -20.39 17.79
N GLU A 88 -1.29 -21.38 18.59
CA GLU A 88 -2.14 -21.14 19.77
C GLU A 88 -1.33 -20.44 20.87
N PRO A 89 -1.91 -19.49 21.62
CA PRO A 89 -3.34 -19.11 21.66
C PRO A 89 -3.74 -18.01 20.65
N MET A 90 -2.82 -17.48 19.83
CA MET A 90 -3.11 -16.35 18.91
C MET A 90 -4.23 -16.69 17.93
N LYS A 91 -4.23 -17.92 17.40
CA LYS A 91 -5.27 -18.36 16.49
C LYS A 91 -6.67 -18.26 17.12
N THR A 92 -6.87 -18.83 18.31
CA THR A 92 -8.15 -18.73 19.04
C THR A 92 -8.55 -17.27 19.30
N LEU A 93 -7.59 -16.42 19.65
CA LEU A 93 -7.86 -14.99 19.90
C LEU A 93 -8.29 -14.22 18.64
N LEU A 94 -7.86 -14.64 17.45
CA LEU A 94 -8.21 -14.01 16.18
C LEU A 94 -9.50 -14.55 15.56
N GLU A 95 -10.01 -15.69 16.01
CA GLU A 95 -11.17 -16.36 15.41
C GLU A 95 -12.54 -15.80 15.86
N SER A 96 -12.59 -14.81 16.77
CA SER A 96 -13.83 -14.16 17.25
C SER A 96 -14.92 -15.13 17.75
N SER A 97 -14.55 -16.34 18.15
CA SER A 97 -15.46 -17.44 18.50
C SER A 97 -15.85 -17.47 19.99
N THR A 98 -15.13 -16.72 20.83
CA THR A 98 -15.32 -16.67 22.28
C THR A 98 -15.37 -15.21 22.77
N SER A 99 -15.99 -14.97 23.93
CA SER A 99 -15.99 -13.65 24.57
C SER A 99 -14.58 -13.10 24.83
N ILE A 100 -13.60 -13.98 25.04
CA ILE A 100 -12.19 -13.63 25.21
C ILE A 100 -11.62 -13.10 23.88
N SER A 101 -11.90 -13.78 22.76
CA SER A 101 -11.44 -13.32 21.45
C SER A 101 -12.11 -12.00 21.03
N GLU A 102 -13.39 -11.79 21.35
CA GLU A 102 -14.08 -10.52 21.09
C GLU A 102 -13.42 -9.38 21.88
N HIS A 103 -13.25 -9.55 23.19
CA HIS A 103 -12.57 -8.56 24.03
C HIS A 103 -11.13 -8.27 23.55
N PHE A 104 -10.41 -9.31 23.12
CA PHE A 104 -9.07 -9.18 22.56
C PHE A 104 -9.06 -8.32 21.29
N LEU A 105 -9.96 -8.61 20.35
CA LEU A 105 -10.04 -7.88 19.07
C LEU A 105 -10.47 -6.41 19.27
N GLU A 106 -11.43 -6.15 20.16
CA GLU A 106 -11.84 -4.79 20.52
C GLU A 106 -10.70 -3.95 21.11
N ASN A 107 -9.77 -4.60 21.82
CA ASN A 107 -8.68 -3.93 22.53
C ASN A 107 -7.29 -4.22 21.94
N ILE A 108 -7.19 -4.76 20.72
CA ILE A 108 -5.93 -5.27 20.16
C ILE A 108 -4.82 -4.21 20.12
N ASN A 109 -5.17 -2.95 19.84
CA ASN A 109 -4.21 -1.84 19.85
C ASN A 109 -3.62 -1.59 21.24
N LYS A 110 -4.42 -1.72 22.31
CA LYS A 110 -3.94 -1.55 23.69
C LYS A 110 -2.98 -2.67 24.06
N TYR A 111 -3.32 -3.91 23.69
CA TYR A 111 -2.44 -5.06 23.89
C TYR A 111 -1.13 -4.89 23.13
N ASN A 112 -1.17 -4.57 21.83
CA ASN A 112 0.03 -4.37 21.02
C ASN A 112 0.93 -3.25 21.57
N ASN A 113 0.34 -2.13 22.01
CA ASN A 113 1.08 -1.03 22.62
C ASN A 113 1.72 -1.42 23.96
N ALA A 114 1.01 -2.21 24.78
CA ALA A 114 1.55 -2.72 26.03
C ALA A 114 2.72 -3.69 25.80
N PHE A 115 2.58 -4.62 24.85
CA PHE A 115 3.64 -5.58 24.49
C PHE A 115 4.83 -4.92 23.78
N HIS A 116 4.65 -3.76 23.15
CA HIS A 116 5.77 -2.99 22.60
C HIS A 116 6.74 -2.54 23.71
N MET A 117 6.21 -2.22 24.90
CA MET A 117 7.01 -1.82 26.06
C MET A 117 7.72 -3.00 26.76
N THR A 118 7.35 -4.25 26.47
CA THR A 118 7.92 -5.45 27.14
C THR A 118 9.12 -6.06 26.43
N SER A 119 9.62 -5.47 25.34
CA SER A 119 10.78 -5.98 24.59
C SER A 119 12.14 -5.71 25.25
N PHE A 120 12.18 -4.95 26.36
CA PHE A 120 13.40 -4.84 27.16
C PHE A 120 13.60 -6.10 27.99
N GLY A 121 14.23 -7.11 27.38
CA GLY A 121 14.88 -8.18 28.10
C GLY A 121 15.98 -7.61 28.97
N VAL A 122 15.68 -7.36 30.24
CA VAL A 122 16.70 -7.00 31.24
C VAL A 122 17.48 -8.28 31.52
N ALA A 123 18.70 -8.37 31.00
CA ALA A 123 19.70 -9.26 31.57
C ALA A 123 20.15 -8.60 32.89
N GLU A 124 19.65 -9.10 34.03
CA GLU A 124 20.12 -8.65 35.34
C GLU A 124 21.64 -8.87 35.41
N THR A 125 22.39 -7.77 35.39
CA THR A 125 23.79 -7.78 35.79
C THR A 125 23.83 -7.28 37.23
N ILE A 126 23.83 -8.22 38.18
CA ILE A 126 24.02 -7.92 39.58
C ILE A 126 25.50 -7.52 39.73
N VAL A 127 25.76 -6.22 39.82
CA VAL A 127 27.08 -5.69 40.18
C VAL A 127 27.03 -5.36 41.67
N GLU A 128 27.80 -6.09 42.48
CA GLU A 128 27.89 -5.80 43.92
C GLU A 128 28.40 -4.36 44.13
N ASN A 129 27.79 -3.65 45.10
CA ASN A 129 28.06 -2.24 45.47
C ASN A 129 27.64 -1.12 44.49
N TYR A 130 26.86 -1.39 43.42
CA TYR A 130 26.34 -0.32 42.57
C TYR A 130 24.81 -0.34 42.49
N MET A 131 24.17 0.82 42.61
CA MET A 131 22.72 0.95 42.44
C MET A 131 22.40 0.95 40.94
N PRO A 132 21.76 -0.09 40.37
CA PRO A 132 21.53 -0.17 38.94
C PRO A 132 20.53 0.91 38.54
N THR A 133 21.00 1.91 37.81
CA THR A 133 20.15 2.96 37.23
C THR A 133 19.85 2.60 35.79
N PHE A 134 18.63 2.13 35.55
CA PHE A 134 18.13 1.88 34.21
C PHE A 134 17.70 3.20 33.58
N LYS A 135 18.50 3.70 32.62
CA LYS A 135 18.10 4.84 31.79
C LYS A 135 17.37 4.33 30.55
N ILE A 136 16.07 4.59 30.50
CA ILE A 136 15.23 4.34 29.33
C ILE A 136 15.34 5.56 28.42
N ARG A 137 15.82 5.38 27.18
CA ARG A 137 15.71 6.40 26.13
C ARG A 137 14.58 5.99 25.20
N GLY A 138 13.62 6.89 25.01
CA GLY A 138 12.55 6.76 24.02
C GLY A 138 13.03 7.04 22.61
#